data_AF-A0A7W9GPG9-F1
#
_entry.id   AF-A0A7W9GPG9-F1
#
_cell.length_a   1.000
_cell.length_b   1.000
_cell.length_c   1.000
_cell.angle_alpha   90.00
_cell.angle_beta   90.00
_cell.angle_gamma   90.00
#
_symmetry.space_group_name_H-M   'P 1'
#
loop_
_entity.id
_entity.type
_entity.pdbx_description
1 polymer ?
#
loop_
_entity_poly.entity_id
_entity_poly.type
_entity_poly.pdbx_seq_one_letter_code
_entity_poly.pdbx_strand_id
1 'polypeptide(L)'
;MSPWVPGGNEISPEIKLAAARVLEALGTVPDGVPVGPAADRLAAAGADPALEAAAGPLLPPSSPAVAQLVYPQYGGLERDTASVMAVVRQTWTDGAERRDRLVTADVRLRRAGGAWTVSELHPVAPQPDAVAALSGPAAELAASPRVLLPNAAAADLAAEAVDTRVVGALLALSRTYELAVTVFRAGHPENVFGTDRTSNHTRGRAVDIWAVDGRPVVSMAKDEPFLLDFLAAVRSTGSDEIGGPVDPDGPGGKHFSDALHRDHVHLGFERAA
;
A
#
# COMPACT_ATOMS: atom_id res chain seq x y z
N MET A 1 0.41 20.81 6.36
CA MET A 1 1.25 19.59 6.22
C MET A 1 1.96 19.66 4.88
N SER A 2 3.09 18.98 4.74
CA SER A 2 3.87 18.99 3.50
C SER A 2 3.39 17.86 2.57
N PRO A 3 3.31 18.12 1.24
CA PRO A 3 3.10 17.08 0.24
C PRO A 3 4.12 15.94 0.37
N TRP A 4 3.74 14.75 -0.06
CA TRP A 4 4.66 13.63 -0.15
C TRP A 4 5.84 13.94 -1.07
N VAL A 5 7.02 13.52 -0.64
CA VAL A 5 8.26 13.63 -1.42
C VAL A 5 8.94 12.26 -1.50
N PRO A 6 9.47 11.89 -2.68
CA PRO A 6 10.15 10.63 -2.86
C PRO A 6 11.44 10.53 -2.04
N GLY A 7 11.73 9.34 -1.52
CA GLY A 7 13.02 9.02 -0.93
C GLY A 7 14.13 8.87 -1.99
N GLY A 8 15.39 8.93 -1.56
CA GLY A 8 16.55 8.95 -2.48
C GLY A 8 16.78 7.67 -3.29
N ASN A 9 16.11 6.57 -2.95
CA ASN A 9 16.30 5.24 -3.55
C ASN A 9 15.11 4.76 -4.40
N GLU A 10 14.15 5.64 -4.67
CA GLU A 10 13.00 5.36 -5.53
C GLU A 10 13.45 5.17 -6.99
N ILE A 11 13.05 4.09 -7.66
CA ILE A 11 13.54 3.73 -9.02
C ILE A 11 12.92 4.58 -10.14
N SER A 12 11.75 5.18 -9.91
CA SER A 12 11.09 6.10 -10.86
C SER A 12 10.17 7.06 -10.08
N PRO A 13 10.73 7.95 -9.24
CA PRO A 13 9.98 8.74 -8.27
C PRO A 13 8.86 9.58 -8.89
N GLU A 14 8.98 9.95 -10.17
CA GLU A 14 7.98 10.70 -10.92
C GLU A 14 6.63 9.99 -11.05
N ILE A 15 6.61 8.64 -11.07
CA ILE A 15 5.37 7.85 -11.15
C ILE A 15 4.59 7.97 -9.85
N LYS A 16 5.27 7.73 -8.72
CA LYS A 16 4.70 7.87 -7.39
C LYS A 16 4.28 9.30 -7.09
N LEU A 17 5.05 10.28 -7.56
CA LEU A 17 4.70 11.69 -7.41
C LEU A 17 3.43 12.07 -8.17
N ALA A 18 3.24 11.53 -9.39
CA ALA A 18 2.00 11.74 -10.15
C ALA A 18 0.78 11.15 -9.41
N ALA A 19 0.90 9.94 -8.85
CA ALA A 19 -0.14 9.33 -8.04
C ALA A 19 -0.42 10.15 -6.75
N ALA A 20 0.63 10.52 -6.02
CA ALA A 20 0.55 11.29 -4.78
C ALA A 20 -0.22 12.61 -4.97
N ARG A 21 0.11 13.37 -6.02
CA ARG A 21 -0.56 14.64 -6.33
C ARG A 21 -2.07 14.48 -6.52
N VAL A 22 -2.50 13.43 -7.22
CA VAL A 22 -3.93 13.15 -7.43
C VAL A 22 -4.61 12.80 -6.13
N LEU A 23 -4.02 11.92 -5.33
CA LEU A 23 -4.57 11.49 -4.05
C LEU A 23 -4.68 12.65 -3.05
N GLU A 24 -3.65 13.50 -2.97
CA GLU A 24 -3.64 14.70 -2.12
C GLU A 24 -4.64 15.74 -2.62
N ALA A 25 -4.78 15.93 -3.94
CA ALA A 25 -5.73 16.85 -4.54
C ALA A 25 -7.19 16.43 -4.31
N LEU A 26 -7.48 15.13 -4.27
CA LEU A 26 -8.81 14.61 -3.91
C LEU A 26 -9.07 14.74 -2.41
N GLY A 27 -8.10 14.35 -1.59
CA GLY A 27 -8.29 14.14 -0.17
C GLY A 27 -8.04 15.35 0.73
N THR A 28 -7.39 16.41 0.22
CA THR A 28 -7.12 17.65 0.96
C THR A 28 -8.09 18.75 0.53
N VAL A 29 -8.91 19.21 1.48
CA VAL A 29 -9.96 20.22 1.27
C VAL A 29 -9.77 21.33 2.30
N PRO A 30 -9.48 22.58 1.88
CA PRO A 30 -9.37 23.71 2.81
C PRO A 30 -10.67 23.97 3.57
N ASP A 31 -10.57 24.73 4.67
CA ASP A 31 -11.74 25.18 5.41
C ASP A 31 -12.62 26.10 4.53
N GLY A 32 -13.93 25.96 4.66
CA GLY A 32 -14.92 26.68 3.84
C GLY A 32 -14.99 26.27 2.36
N VAL A 33 -14.18 25.31 1.91
CA VAL A 33 -14.24 24.77 0.54
C VAL A 33 -15.10 23.51 0.53
N PRO A 34 -16.12 23.39 -0.34
CA PRO A 34 -16.89 22.17 -0.48
C PRO A 34 -15.99 20.98 -0.87
N VAL A 35 -16.28 19.79 -0.34
CA VAL A 35 -15.57 18.56 -0.71
C VAL A 35 -15.74 18.26 -2.21
N GLY A 36 -16.96 18.40 -2.72
CA GLY A 36 -17.30 18.17 -4.12
C GLY A 36 -17.99 19.38 -4.75
N PRO A 37 -17.82 19.61 -6.07
CA PRO A 37 -16.99 18.83 -6.99
C PRO A 37 -15.48 19.03 -6.78
N ALA A 38 -14.68 18.02 -7.09
CA ALA A 38 -13.21 17.99 -6.98
C ALA A 38 -12.48 18.24 -8.33
N ALA A 39 -13.22 18.31 -9.44
CA ALA A 39 -12.73 18.57 -10.79
C ALA A 39 -11.64 19.68 -10.88
N ASP A 40 -11.87 20.84 -10.26
CA ASP A 40 -10.90 21.96 -10.30
C ASP A 40 -9.61 21.64 -9.55
N ARG A 41 -9.70 20.90 -8.44
CA ARG A 41 -8.52 20.46 -7.67
C ARG A 41 -7.70 19.43 -8.45
N LEU A 42 -8.37 18.51 -9.16
CA LEU A 42 -7.72 17.56 -10.06
C LEU A 42 -7.03 18.26 -11.23
N ALA A 43 -7.70 19.22 -11.88
CA ALA A 43 -7.13 20.00 -12.96
C ALA A 43 -5.89 20.78 -12.51
N ALA A 44 -5.95 21.41 -11.32
CA ALA A 44 -4.82 22.11 -10.72
C ALA A 44 -3.64 21.17 -10.39
N ALA A 45 -3.91 19.89 -10.12
CA ALA A 45 -2.89 18.86 -9.92
C ALA A 45 -2.34 18.28 -11.24
N GLY A 46 -2.83 18.74 -12.39
CA GLY A 46 -2.45 18.25 -13.72
C GLY A 46 -3.05 16.89 -14.08
N ALA A 47 -4.20 16.55 -13.48
CA ALA A 47 -4.91 15.29 -13.70
C ALA A 47 -6.24 15.51 -14.43
N ASP A 48 -6.76 14.43 -15.01
CA ASP A 48 -8.06 14.44 -15.68
C ASP A 48 -9.19 14.64 -14.64
N PRO A 49 -10.02 15.69 -14.75
CA PRO A 49 -11.17 15.90 -13.87
C PRO A 49 -12.14 14.72 -13.82
N ALA A 50 -12.22 13.91 -14.87
CA ALA A 50 -13.10 12.74 -14.93
C ALA A 50 -12.76 11.67 -13.87
N LEU A 51 -11.54 11.68 -13.32
CA LEU A 51 -11.13 10.78 -12.24
C LEU A 51 -11.99 10.92 -10.97
N GLU A 52 -12.64 12.06 -10.76
CA GLU A 52 -13.55 12.28 -9.63
C GLU A 52 -14.65 11.21 -9.54
N ALA A 53 -15.15 10.74 -10.69
CA ALA A 53 -16.22 9.73 -10.73
C ALA A 53 -15.82 8.39 -10.09
N ALA A 54 -14.51 8.09 -10.03
CA ALA A 54 -13.96 6.89 -9.42
C ALA A 54 -13.30 7.14 -8.05
N ALA A 55 -13.31 8.39 -7.55
CA ALA A 55 -12.57 8.75 -6.35
C ALA A 55 -13.13 8.09 -5.08
N GLY A 56 -14.44 7.88 -4.98
CA GLY A 56 -15.09 7.19 -3.87
C GLY A 56 -14.58 7.67 -2.49
N PRO A 57 -14.03 6.79 -1.63
CA PRO A 57 -13.55 7.16 -0.30
C PRO A 57 -12.26 7.99 -0.32
N LEU A 58 -11.66 8.27 -1.47
CA LEU A 58 -10.58 9.27 -1.56
C LEU A 58 -11.11 10.71 -1.39
N LEU A 59 -12.42 10.92 -1.54
CA LEU A 59 -13.07 12.16 -1.10
C LEU A 59 -13.39 12.07 0.41
N PRO A 60 -12.95 13.05 1.22
CA PRO A 60 -13.24 13.06 2.65
C PRO A 60 -14.73 13.32 2.91
N PRO A 61 -15.30 12.91 4.05
CA PRO A 61 -16.72 13.13 4.34
C PRO A 61 -17.12 14.61 4.51
N SER A 62 -16.18 15.44 4.95
CA SER A 62 -16.41 16.88 5.20
C SER A 62 -15.10 17.67 5.07
N SER A 63 -15.24 18.99 5.03
CA SER A 63 -14.15 19.98 5.09
C SER A 63 -14.13 20.68 6.47
N PRO A 64 -12.97 21.15 6.96
CA PRO A 64 -11.65 20.96 6.39
C PRO A 64 -11.16 19.50 6.50
N ALA A 65 -10.36 19.08 5.52
CA ALA A 65 -9.76 17.76 5.48
C ALA A 65 -8.34 17.80 4.92
N VAL A 66 -7.52 16.84 5.34
CA VAL A 66 -6.15 16.66 4.87
C VAL A 66 -5.96 15.19 4.51
N ALA A 67 -5.42 14.95 3.32
CA ALA A 67 -4.86 13.66 2.95
C ALA A 67 -3.34 13.69 3.06
N GLN A 68 -2.79 12.69 3.74
CA GLN A 68 -1.37 12.45 3.87
C GLN A 68 -1.07 11.05 3.36
N LEU A 69 -0.17 10.92 2.40
CA LEU A 69 0.33 9.60 2.00
C LEU A 69 1.14 9.02 3.16
N VAL A 70 0.72 7.86 3.65
CA VAL A 70 1.52 7.02 4.54
C VAL A 70 2.64 6.42 3.71
N TYR A 71 2.28 5.75 2.61
CA TYR A 71 3.25 5.29 1.62
C TYR A 71 2.60 4.98 0.26
N PRO A 72 3.22 5.40 -0.86
CA PRO A 72 2.87 4.96 -2.21
C PRO A 72 3.83 3.85 -2.68
N GLN A 73 3.47 2.59 -2.49
CA GLN A 73 4.24 1.43 -2.97
C GLN A 73 3.97 1.20 -4.46
N TYR A 74 4.92 0.63 -5.21
CA TYR A 74 4.56 0.05 -6.50
C TYR A 74 3.72 -1.23 -6.35
N GLY A 75 2.66 -1.34 -7.15
CA GLY A 75 1.92 -2.58 -7.42
C GLY A 75 2.15 -3.11 -8.85
N GLY A 76 2.84 -2.34 -9.69
CA GLY A 76 3.16 -2.71 -11.07
C GLY A 76 4.04 -1.67 -11.77
N LEU A 77 4.99 -2.11 -12.60
CA LEU A 77 5.84 -1.21 -13.38
C LEU A 77 6.23 -1.84 -14.74
N GLU A 78 5.70 -1.27 -15.82
CA GLU A 78 6.08 -1.57 -17.19
C GLU A 78 6.65 -0.33 -17.89
N ARG A 79 6.88 -0.42 -19.21
CA ARG A 79 7.45 0.67 -20.01
C ARG A 79 6.55 1.92 -20.03
N ASP A 80 5.24 1.70 -20.13
CA ASP A 80 4.22 2.72 -20.40
C ASP A 80 2.97 2.58 -19.53
N THR A 81 2.91 1.56 -18.69
CA THR A 81 1.88 1.39 -17.66
C THR A 81 2.50 1.18 -16.28
N ALA A 82 1.82 1.63 -15.23
CA ALA A 82 2.24 1.41 -13.85
C ALA A 82 1.04 1.33 -12.91
N SER A 83 1.25 0.76 -11.73
CA SER A 83 0.32 0.76 -10.61
C SER A 83 1.05 1.19 -9.35
N VAL A 84 0.44 2.12 -8.63
CA VAL A 84 0.89 2.58 -7.32
C VAL A 84 -0.19 2.25 -6.31
N MET A 85 0.12 1.35 -5.37
CA MET A 85 -0.73 1.02 -4.24
C MET A 85 -0.41 2.01 -3.11
N ALA A 86 -1.35 2.87 -2.79
CA ALA A 86 -1.16 3.93 -1.81
C ALA A 86 -2.03 3.70 -0.58
N VAL A 87 -1.42 3.90 0.59
CA VAL A 87 -2.15 4.07 1.86
C VAL A 87 -2.20 5.56 2.17
N VAL A 88 -3.40 6.12 2.23
CA VAL A 88 -3.65 7.54 2.48
C VAL A 88 -4.32 7.71 3.83
N ARG A 89 -3.67 8.41 4.76
CA ARG A 89 -4.31 8.88 5.98
C ARG A 89 -5.13 10.12 5.64
N GLN A 90 -6.44 10.02 5.80
CA GLN A 90 -7.33 11.16 5.75
C GLN A 90 -7.65 11.60 7.17
N THR A 91 -7.65 12.90 7.40
CA THR A 91 -8.10 13.50 8.65
C THR A 91 -9.02 14.66 8.34
N TRP A 92 -10.19 14.70 8.98
CA TRP A 92 -11.20 15.73 8.75
C TRP A 92 -11.85 16.18 10.05
N THR A 93 -12.57 17.29 9.99
CA THR A 93 -13.37 17.81 11.10
C THR A 93 -14.84 17.47 10.88
N ASP A 94 -15.45 16.83 11.87
CA ASP A 94 -16.88 16.55 11.95
C ASP A 94 -17.46 17.29 13.17
N GLY A 95 -18.07 18.46 12.92
CA GLY A 95 -18.45 19.38 13.99
C GLY A 95 -17.23 19.86 14.79
N ALA A 96 -17.16 19.49 16.07
CA ALA A 96 -16.03 19.79 16.95
C ALA A 96 -14.99 18.65 17.00
N GLU A 97 -15.28 17.50 16.43
CA GLU A 97 -14.45 16.30 16.54
C GLU A 97 -13.50 16.17 15.35
N ARG A 98 -12.24 15.81 15.64
CA ARG A 98 -11.28 15.41 14.61
C ARG A 98 -11.41 13.91 14.40
N ARG A 99 -11.60 13.51 13.15
CA ARG A 99 -11.75 12.11 12.72
C ARG A 99 -10.63 11.75 11.77
N ASP A 100 -10.21 10.48 11.76
CA ASP A 100 -9.26 9.98 10.78
C ASP A 100 -9.59 8.57 10.29
N ARG A 101 -9.05 8.22 9.11
CA ARG A 101 -9.10 6.88 8.53
C ARG A 101 -7.92 6.65 7.60
N LEU A 102 -7.60 5.39 7.33
CA LEU A 102 -6.68 5.00 6.27
C LEU A 102 -7.49 4.50 5.06
N VAL A 103 -7.21 5.05 3.89
CA VAL A 103 -7.80 4.61 2.62
C VAL A 103 -6.69 3.98 1.79
N THR A 104 -6.86 2.71 1.41
CA THR A 104 -5.98 2.03 0.45
C THR A 104 -6.55 2.22 -0.95
N ALA A 105 -5.71 2.53 -1.93
CA ALA A 105 -6.12 2.63 -3.32
C ALA A 105 -5.02 2.11 -4.26
N ASP A 106 -5.46 1.41 -5.30
CA ASP A 106 -4.62 1.14 -6.47
C ASP A 106 -4.83 2.26 -7.50
N VAL A 107 -3.74 2.96 -7.81
CA VAL A 107 -3.71 4.06 -8.76
C VAL A 107 -3.02 3.57 -10.02
N ARG A 108 -3.74 3.51 -11.14
CA ARG A 108 -3.17 3.14 -12.44
C ARG A 108 -2.66 4.37 -13.16
N LEU A 109 -1.47 4.25 -13.73
CA LEU A 109 -0.85 5.31 -14.50
C LEU A 109 -0.51 4.81 -15.90
N ARG A 110 -0.60 5.73 -16.87
CA ARG A 110 -0.12 5.54 -18.22
C ARG A 110 0.86 6.64 -18.59
N ARG A 111 1.85 6.29 -19.40
CA ARG A 111 2.81 7.24 -19.94
C ARG A 111 2.31 7.79 -21.27
N ALA A 112 2.09 9.10 -21.33
CA ALA A 112 1.66 9.82 -22.52
C ALA A 112 2.52 11.06 -22.72
N GLY A 113 3.01 11.28 -23.95
CA GLY A 113 3.85 12.46 -24.25
C GLY A 113 5.13 12.58 -23.40
N GLY A 114 5.65 11.45 -22.90
CA GLY A 114 6.83 11.40 -22.04
C GLY A 114 6.56 11.59 -20.54
N ALA A 115 5.35 12.00 -20.15
CA ALA A 115 4.94 12.18 -18.76
C ALA A 115 4.04 11.03 -18.27
N TRP A 116 4.07 10.76 -16.97
CA TRP A 116 3.17 9.81 -16.32
C TRP A 116 1.91 10.54 -15.84
N THR A 117 0.76 9.96 -16.15
CA THR A 117 -0.56 10.51 -15.79
C THR A 117 -1.39 9.41 -15.15
N VAL A 118 -2.15 9.76 -14.11
CA VAL A 118 -3.12 8.84 -13.51
C VAL A 118 -4.26 8.63 -14.51
N SER A 119 -4.54 7.37 -14.82
CA SER A 119 -5.58 6.98 -15.75
C SER A 119 -6.79 6.35 -15.08
N GLU A 120 -6.60 5.68 -13.93
CA GLU A 120 -7.68 5.01 -13.21
C GLU A 120 -7.42 5.03 -11.70
N LEU A 121 -8.50 5.03 -10.92
CA LEU A 121 -8.48 4.95 -9.46
C LEU A 121 -9.34 3.76 -9.03
N HIS A 122 -8.76 2.91 -8.19
CA HIS A 122 -9.41 1.74 -7.61
C HIS A 122 -9.32 1.81 -6.08
N PRO A 123 -10.04 2.74 -5.43
CA PRO A 123 -10.01 2.87 -3.98
C PRO A 123 -10.80 1.76 -3.29
N VAL A 124 -10.27 1.27 -2.18
CA VAL A 124 -10.95 0.29 -1.33
C VAL A 124 -11.87 1.03 -0.36
N ALA A 125 -13.13 0.60 -0.30
CA ALA A 125 -14.08 1.12 0.69
C ALA A 125 -13.58 0.81 2.12
N PRO A 126 -13.36 1.83 2.97
CA PRO A 126 -12.89 1.61 4.33
C PRO A 126 -13.98 0.93 5.16
N GLN A 127 -13.59 -0.07 5.96
CA GLN A 127 -14.46 -0.74 6.92
C GLN A 127 -13.86 -0.59 8.33
N PRO A 128 -14.04 0.57 8.98
CA PRO A 128 -13.40 0.85 10.27
C PRO A 128 -13.83 -0.12 11.38
N ASP A 129 -15.07 -0.63 11.31
CA ASP A 129 -15.62 -1.54 12.31
C ASP A 129 -15.22 -3.01 12.09
N ALA A 130 -14.50 -3.33 11.01
CA ALA A 130 -14.10 -4.70 10.68
C ALA A 130 -13.29 -5.36 11.81
N VAL A 131 -12.48 -4.58 12.53
CA VAL A 131 -11.66 -5.06 13.65
C VAL A 131 -12.51 -5.67 14.76
N ALA A 132 -13.73 -5.17 14.98
CA ALA A 132 -14.62 -5.68 16.03
C ALA A 132 -15.11 -7.11 15.78
N ALA A 133 -15.06 -7.58 14.52
CA ALA A 133 -15.46 -8.94 14.14
C ALA A 133 -14.30 -9.95 14.21
N LEU A 134 -13.07 -9.51 14.43
CA LEU A 134 -11.90 -10.38 14.45
C LEU A 134 -11.90 -11.32 15.64
N SER A 135 -11.36 -12.52 15.43
CA SER A 135 -11.09 -13.49 16.50
C SER A 135 -9.77 -14.24 16.26
N GLY A 136 -9.30 -14.96 17.28
CA GLY A 136 -8.12 -15.83 17.18
C GLY A 136 -6.83 -15.08 16.77
N PRO A 137 -5.94 -15.73 15.98
CA PRO A 137 -4.68 -15.13 15.53
C PRO A 137 -4.85 -13.83 14.74
N ALA A 138 -5.95 -13.66 14.00
CA ALA A 138 -6.21 -12.44 13.25
C ALA A 138 -6.52 -11.25 14.19
N ALA A 139 -7.27 -11.49 15.27
CA ALA A 139 -7.48 -10.48 16.32
C ALA A 139 -6.18 -10.15 17.06
N GLU A 140 -5.35 -11.15 17.37
CA GLU A 140 -4.04 -10.95 17.99
C GLU A 140 -3.15 -10.06 17.12
N LEU A 141 -3.09 -10.34 15.82
CA LEU A 141 -2.30 -9.55 14.87
C LEU A 141 -2.79 -8.11 14.80
N ALA A 142 -4.10 -7.89 14.66
CA ALA A 142 -4.68 -6.55 14.57
C ALA A 142 -4.57 -5.74 15.87
N ALA A 143 -4.52 -6.40 17.02
CA ALA A 143 -4.32 -5.76 18.32
C ALA A 143 -2.83 -5.48 18.64
N SER A 144 -1.91 -6.05 17.86
CA SER A 144 -0.47 -5.88 18.09
C SER A 144 -0.04 -4.44 17.80
N PRO A 145 0.57 -3.72 18.76
CA PRO A 145 1.10 -2.39 18.50
C PRO A 145 2.33 -2.41 17.58
N ARG A 146 2.88 -3.61 17.30
CA ARG A 146 4.02 -3.82 16.42
C ARG A 146 3.61 -4.06 14.97
N VAL A 147 2.32 -4.09 14.64
CA VAL A 147 1.87 -4.28 13.26
C VAL A 147 0.89 -3.18 12.88
N LEU A 148 1.32 -2.30 11.99
CA LEU A 148 0.48 -1.24 11.46
C LEU A 148 -0.29 -1.78 10.25
N LEU A 149 -1.61 -1.93 10.43
CA LEU A 149 -2.52 -2.38 9.39
C LEU A 149 -3.36 -1.21 8.86
N PRO A 150 -3.45 -1.01 7.53
CA PRO A 150 -4.46 -0.13 6.96
C PRO A 150 -5.86 -0.73 7.11
N ASN A 151 -6.90 0.12 7.03
CA ASN A 151 -8.29 -0.33 7.19
C ASN A 151 -8.67 -1.46 6.20
N ALA A 152 -8.17 -1.43 4.96
CA ALA A 152 -8.38 -2.49 3.98
C ALA A 152 -7.79 -3.84 4.43
N ALA A 153 -6.60 -3.84 5.02
CA ALA A 153 -5.95 -5.04 5.52
C ALA A 153 -6.69 -5.63 6.73
N ALA A 154 -7.19 -4.78 7.64
CA ALA A 154 -8.04 -5.22 8.74
C ALA A 154 -9.36 -5.83 8.24
N ALA A 155 -9.95 -5.25 7.18
CA ALA A 155 -11.15 -5.78 6.54
C ALA A 155 -10.90 -7.14 5.87
N ASP A 156 -9.76 -7.32 5.19
CA ASP A 156 -9.37 -8.62 4.61
C ASP A 156 -9.26 -9.71 5.70
N LEU A 157 -8.69 -9.38 6.86
CA LEU A 157 -8.61 -10.31 8.00
C LEU A 157 -10.01 -10.65 8.54
N ALA A 158 -10.89 -9.66 8.70
CA ALA A 158 -12.24 -9.85 9.22
C ALA A 158 -13.13 -10.67 8.27
N ALA A 159 -12.86 -10.59 6.97
CA ALA A 159 -13.52 -11.39 5.95
C ALA A 159 -12.94 -12.80 5.80
N GLU A 160 -11.98 -13.20 6.64
CA GLU A 160 -11.23 -14.47 6.54
C GLU A 160 -10.59 -14.66 5.13
N ALA A 161 -10.23 -13.56 4.48
CA ALA A 161 -9.68 -13.56 3.12
C ALA A 161 -8.15 -13.70 3.07
N VAL A 162 -7.50 -13.90 4.23
CA VAL A 162 -6.04 -14.01 4.36
C VAL A 162 -5.68 -15.40 4.88
N ASP A 163 -4.75 -16.06 4.19
CA ASP A 163 -4.24 -17.37 4.55
C ASP A 163 -3.62 -17.34 5.96
N THR A 164 -3.92 -18.35 6.77
CA THR A 164 -3.48 -18.42 8.17
C THR A 164 -1.96 -18.46 8.30
N ARG A 165 -1.23 -18.91 7.27
CA ARG A 165 0.25 -18.88 7.27
C ARG A 165 0.79 -17.46 7.16
N VAL A 166 0.13 -16.57 6.42
CA VAL A 166 0.51 -15.14 6.37
C VAL A 166 0.33 -14.50 7.74
N VAL A 167 -0.82 -14.76 8.38
CA VAL A 167 -1.09 -14.28 9.75
C VAL A 167 -0.06 -14.81 10.74
N GLY A 168 0.24 -16.12 10.69
CA GLY A 168 1.24 -16.75 11.54
C GLY A 168 2.66 -16.23 11.31
N ALA A 169 3.04 -15.96 10.06
CA ALA A 169 4.33 -15.37 9.69
C ALA A 169 4.47 -13.95 10.27
N LEU A 170 3.45 -13.10 10.12
CA LEU A 170 3.47 -11.75 10.68
C LEU A 170 3.50 -11.75 12.21
N LEU A 171 2.72 -12.61 12.86
CA LEU A 171 2.80 -12.78 14.32
C LEU A 171 4.21 -13.21 14.73
N ALA A 172 4.84 -14.13 13.99
CA ALA A 172 6.18 -14.59 14.28
C ALA A 172 7.24 -13.48 14.14
N LEU A 173 7.18 -12.71 13.06
CA LEU A 173 8.05 -11.56 12.82
C LEU A 173 7.82 -10.45 13.85
N SER A 174 6.57 -10.20 14.23
CA SER A 174 6.20 -9.13 15.17
C SER A 174 6.74 -9.33 16.59
N ARG A 175 7.26 -10.52 16.92
CA ARG A 175 7.97 -10.73 18.19
C ARG A 175 9.30 -9.98 18.26
N THR A 176 9.86 -9.63 17.10
CA THR A 176 11.17 -8.98 16.98
C THR A 176 11.07 -7.62 16.31
N TYR A 177 10.27 -7.52 15.24
CA TYR A 177 10.19 -6.34 14.39
C TYR A 177 8.85 -5.60 14.54
N GLU A 178 8.85 -4.30 14.29
CA GLU A 178 7.65 -3.54 13.98
C GLU A 178 7.43 -3.54 12.47
N LEU A 179 6.22 -3.84 12.01
CA LEU A 179 5.89 -4.06 10.61
C LEU A 179 4.85 -3.04 10.16
N ALA A 180 5.09 -2.37 9.04
CA ALA A 180 4.09 -1.53 8.38
C ALA A 180 3.61 -2.19 7.10
N VAL A 181 2.36 -2.64 7.10
CA VAL A 181 1.74 -3.36 5.98
C VAL A 181 1.14 -2.36 4.99
N THR A 182 1.32 -2.61 3.70
CA THR A 182 0.60 -1.90 2.63
C THR A 182 -0.72 -2.61 2.32
N VAL A 183 -0.67 -3.92 2.05
CA VAL A 183 -1.81 -4.68 1.54
C VAL A 183 -1.68 -6.18 1.80
N PHE A 184 -2.82 -6.85 1.99
CA PHE A 184 -2.97 -8.30 1.85
C PHE A 184 -3.59 -8.65 0.50
N ARG A 185 -4.84 -8.21 0.27
CA ARG A 185 -5.59 -8.51 -0.94
C ARG A 185 -6.28 -7.28 -1.51
N ALA A 186 -7.14 -6.62 -0.73
CA ALA A 186 -7.91 -5.49 -1.18
C ALA A 186 -7.00 -4.27 -1.44
N GLY A 187 -7.03 -3.75 -2.67
CA GLY A 187 -6.16 -2.67 -3.11
C GLY A 187 -4.90 -3.15 -3.84
N HIS A 188 -4.71 -4.46 -4.00
CA HIS A 188 -3.68 -5.03 -4.88
C HIS A 188 -4.28 -5.36 -6.27
N PRO A 189 -3.52 -5.19 -7.37
CA PRO A 189 -3.90 -5.69 -8.70
C PRO A 189 -4.30 -7.17 -8.71
N GLU A 190 -5.35 -7.55 -9.44
CA GLU A 190 -5.85 -8.93 -9.40
C GLU A 190 -4.83 -9.95 -9.93
N ASN A 191 -4.15 -9.59 -11.02
CA ASN A 191 -3.08 -10.37 -11.61
C ASN A 191 -1.73 -9.78 -11.27
N VAL A 192 -0.69 -10.60 -11.39
CA VAL A 192 0.68 -10.10 -11.49
C VAL A 192 0.72 -9.11 -12.65
N PHE A 193 1.14 -7.89 -12.33
CA PHE A 193 0.95 -6.75 -13.22
C PHE A 193 1.55 -7.01 -14.60
N GLY A 194 0.80 -6.67 -15.66
CA GLY A 194 1.22 -6.94 -17.04
C GLY A 194 0.94 -8.37 -17.54
N THR A 195 0.32 -9.23 -16.74
CA THR A 195 0.10 -10.64 -17.09
C THR A 195 -1.33 -11.11 -16.78
N ASP A 196 -1.70 -12.28 -17.30
CA ASP A 196 -2.94 -12.98 -16.96
C ASP A 196 -2.80 -13.93 -15.75
N ARG A 197 -1.63 -13.94 -15.09
CA ARG A 197 -1.37 -14.80 -13.94
C ARG A 197 -1.95 -14.18 -12.69
N THR A 198 -2.94 -14.83 -12.08
CA THR A 198 -3.50 -14.41 -10.78
C THR A 198 -2.42 -14.28 -9.71
N SER A 199 -2.42 -13.15 -9.01
CA SER A 199 -1.49 -12.86 -7.91
C SER A 199 -1.80 -13.70 -6.66
N ASN A 200 -0.77 -14.01 -5.87
CA ASN A 200 -0.97 -14.63 -4.56
C ASN A 200 -1.65 -13.66 -3.56
N HIS A 201 -1.57 -12.34 -3.76
CA HIS A 201 -2.41 -11.36 -3.04
C HIS A 201 -3.90 -11.60 -3.28
N THR A 202 -4.33 -11.81 -4.53
CA THR A 202 -5.74 -12.10 -4.88
C THR A 202 -6.26 -13.36 -4.19
N ARG A 203 -5.36 -14.31 -3.94
CA ARG A 203 -5.65 -15.58 -3.25
C ARG A 203 -5.56 -15.48 -1.72
N GLY A 204 -5.21 -14.31 -1.17
CA GLY A 204 -4.99 -14.12 0.27
C GLY A 204 -3.69 -14.70 0.80
N ARG A 205 -2.75 -15.08 -0.07
CA ARG A 205 -1.54 -15.83 0.30
C ARG A 205 -0.28 -14.97 0.38
N ALA A 206 -0.42 -13.66 0.30
CA ALA A 206 0.71 -12.74 0.34
C ALA A 206 0.42 -11.47 1.13
N VAL A 207 1.50 -10.80 1.54
CA VAL A 207 1.50 -9.49 2.19
C VAL A 207 2.68 -8.67 1.70
N ASP A 208 2.45 -7.37 1.52
CA ASP A 208 3.51 -6.40 1.28
C ASP A 208 3.78 -5.56 2.52
N ILE A 209 5.05 -5.44 2.88
CA ILE A 209 5.56 -4.70 4.04
C ILE A 209 6.46 -3.58 3.53
N TRP A 210 6.04 -2.32 3.70
CA TRP A 210 6.78 -1.17 3.16
C TRP A 210 7.78 -0.57 4.15
N ALA A 211 7.62 -0.83 5.45
CA ALA A 211 8.58 -0.42 6.48
C ALA A 211 8.74 -1.45 7.59
N VAL A 212 9.94 -1.46 8.17
CA VAL A 212 10.31 -2.32 9.30
C VAL A 212 11.01 -1.45 10.35
N ASP A 213 10.61 -1.55 11.62
CA ASP A 213 11.14 -0.73 12.73
C ASP A 213 11.11 0.78 12.43
N GLY A 214 10.01 1.24 11.82
CA GLY A 214 9.80 2.63 11.42
C GLY A 214 10.67 3.09 10.23
N ARG A 215 11.45 2.19 9.62
CA ARG A 215 12.33 2.49 8.50
C ARG A 215 11.71 2.02 7.19
N PRO A 216 11.43 2.92 6.23
CA PRO A 216 10.95 2.51 4.90
C PRO A 216 11.96 1.59 4.23
N VAL A 217 11.51 0.47 3.65
CA VAL A 217 12.38 -0.50 2.94
C VAL A 217 13.15 0.18 1.82
N VAL A 218 12.53 1.13 1.10
CA VAL A 218 13.21 1.91 0.06
C VAL A 218 14.44 2.65 0.60
N SER A 219 14.44 3.10 1.86
CA SER A 219 15.56 3.84 2.44
C SER A 219 16.80 2.98 2.71
N MET A 220 16.64 1.65 2.79
CA MET A 220 17.71 0.73 3.13
C MET A 220 18.63 0.46 1.93
N ALA A 221 19.93 0.36 2.21
CA ALA A 221 20.90 -0.09 1.21
C ALA A 221 20.73 -1.59 0.95
N LYS A 222 21.06 -2.05 -0.26
CA LYS A 222 20.84 -3.46 -0.66
C LYS A 222 21.73 -4.44 0.09
N ASP A 223 22.89 -3.98 0.55
CA ASP A 223 23.87 -4.71 1.33
C ASP A 223 23.77 -4.42 2.83
N GLU A 224 22.73 -3.69 3.26
CA GLU A 224 22.57 -3.33 4.66
C GLU A 224 22.28 -4.58 5.51
N PRO A 225 23.07 -4.85 6.58
CA PRO A 225 22.88 -6.04 7.40
C PRO A 225 21.46 -6.20 7.95
N PHE A 226 20.84 -5.09 8.38
CA PHE A 226 19.47 -5.10 8.89
C PHE A 226 18.44 -5.62 7.87
N LEU A 227 18.57 -5.22 6.60
CA LEU A 227 17.70 -5.70 5.53
C LEU A 227 17.91 -7.19 5.28
N LEU A 228 19.16 -7.64 5.21
CA LEU A 228 19.50 -9.04 4.99
C LEU A 228 19.00 -9.94 6.13
N ASP A 229 19.14 -9.49 7.38
CA ASP A 229 18.63 -10.18 8.57
C ASP A 229 17.10 -10.26 8.54
N PHE A 230 16.42 -9.19 8.15
CA PHE A 230 14.96 -9.19 8.01
C PHE A 230 14.50 -10.16 6.92
N LEU A 231 15.13 -10.18 5.75
CA LEU A 231 14.82 -11.13 4.67
C LEU A 231 15.05 -12.59 5.12
N ALA A 232 16.14 -12.86 5.85
CA ALA A 232 16.38 -14.16 6.45
C ALA A 232 15.29 -14.55 7.48
N ALA A 233 14.82 -13.59 8.28
CA ALA A 233 13.72 -13.80 9.21
C ALA A 233 12.41 -14.11 8.47
N VAL A 234 12.10 -13.39 7.39
CA VAL A 234 10.94 -13.68 6.52
C VAL A 234 11.01 -15.11 5.98
N ARG A 235 12.16 -15.53 5.46
CA ARG A 235 12.37 -16.92 5.01
C ARG A 235 12.15 -17.94 6.13
N SER A 236 12.56 -17.63 7.36
CA SER A 236 12.40 -18.54 8.50
C SER A 236 10.93 -18.79 8.88
N THR A 237 10.00 -17.94 8.42
CA THR A 237 8.55 -18.17 8.57
C THR A 237 8.00 -19.27 7.66
N GLY A 238 8.81 -19.76 6.71
CA GLY A 238 8.42 -20.77 5.73
C GLY A 238 7.86 -20.19 4.42
N SER A 239 7.90 -18.86 4.25
CA SER A 239 7.56 -18.21 2.97
C SER A 239 8.44 -18.75 1.84
N ASP A 240 7.82 -19.03 0.70
CA ASP A 240 8.46 -19.61 -0.48
C ASP A 240 8.41 -18.70 -1.73
N GLU A 241 7.93 -17.47 -1.55
CA GLU A 241 7.90 -16.38 -2.53
C GLU A 241 8.26 -15.08 -1.78
N ILE A 242 9.53 -14.66 -1.84
CA ILE A 242 10.03 -13.51 -1.08
C ILE A 242 10.60 -12.47 -2.03
N GLY A 243 9.83 -11.42 -2.29
CA GLY A 243 10.28 -10.30 -3.12
C GLY A 243 10.92 -9.22 -2.26
N GLY A 244 12.05 -8.66 -2.69
CA GLY A 244 12.65 -7.53 -1.97
C GLY A 244 13.69 -6.76 -2.76
N PRO A 245 14.37 -5.78 -2.11
CA PRO A 245 15.35 -4.93 -2.77
C PRO A 245 16.61 -5.63 -3.28
N VAL A 246 16.85 -6.85 -2.78
CA VAL A 246 17.98 -7.71 -3.07
C VAL A 246 17.55 -9.17 -3.01
N ASP A 247 18.17 -10.00 -3.85
CA ASP A 247 18.03 -11.46 -3.84
C ASP A 247 19.31 -12.07 -3.22
N PRO A 248 19.29 -12.41 -1.91
CA PRO A 248 20.44 -13.01 -1.23
C PRO A 248 20.67 -14.48 -1.59
N ASP A 249 19.69 -15.18 -2.15
CA ASP A 249 19.84 -16.58 -2.56
C ASP A 249 20.47 -16.70 -3.96
N GLY A 250 20.25 -15.70 -4.80
CA GLY A 250 20.52 -15.77 -6.23
C GLY A 250 19.50 -16.63 -6.97
N PRO A 251 19.72 -16.86 -8.29
CA PRO A 251 18.74 -17.50 -9.15
C PRO A 251 18.29 -18.89 -8.64
N GLY A 252 16.97 -19.10 -8.59
CA GLY A 252 16.37 -20.38 -8.17
C GLY A 252 16.15 -20.52 -6.66
N GLY A 253 16.43 -19.47 -5.88
CA GLY A 253 16.13 -19.37 -4.47
C GLY A 253 14.66 -19.15 -4.12
N LYS A 254 14.40 -18.79 -2.86
CA LYS A 254 13.08 -18.32 -2.40
C LYS A 254 12.94 -16.82 -2.50
N HIS A 255 14.08 -16.13 -2.50
CA HIS A 255 14.13 -14.71 -2.75
C HIS A 255 14.14 -14.39 -4.23
N PHE A 256 13.61 -13.23 -4.58
CA PHE A 256 13.76 -12.61 -5.87
C PHE A 256 13.81 -11.09 -5.71
N SER A 257 14.38 -10.41 -6.71
CA SER A 257 14.48 -8.96 -6.71
C SER A 257 14.30 -8.41 -8.12
N ASP A 258 13.52 -7.36 -8.22
CA ASP A 258 13.28 -6.60 -9.45
C ASP A 258 13.08 -5.12 -9.10
N ALA A 259 12.72 -4.31 -10.10
CA ALA A 259 12.45 -2.89 -9.88
C ALA A 259 11.20 -2.63 -9.04
N LEU A 260 10.23 -3.54 -9.04
CA LEU A 260 8.97 -3.42 -8.31
C LEU A 260 9.22 -3.53 -6.80
N HIS A 261 10.01 -4.51 -6.39
CA HIS A 261 10.25 -4.83 -4.98
C HIS A 261 11.38 -4.01 -4.35
N ARG A 262 11.80 -2.90 -4.97
CA ARG A 262 12.83 -2.04 -4.38
C ARG A 262 12.40 -1.37 -3.08
N ASP A 263 11.10 -1.16 -2.94
CA ASP A 263 10.50 -0.21 -2.01
C ASP A 263 9.63 -0.89 -0.94
N HIS A 264 9.52 -2.22 -0.97
CA HIS A 264 8.80 -3.07 -0.02
C HIS A 264 9.41 -4.48 0.01
N VAL A 265 9.01 -5.26 1.02
CA VAL A 265 9.25 -6.71 1.06
C VAL A 265 7.91 -7.41 0.85
N HIS A 266 7.87 -8.26 -0.16
CA HIS A 266 6.77 -9.17 -0.43
C HIS A 266 7.03 -10.50 0.29
N LEU A 267 6.04 -11.00 1.01
CA LEU A 267 6.04 -12.31 1.65
C LEU A 267 4.83 -13.10 1.14
N GLY A 268 5.09 -14.20 0.44
CA GLY A 268 4.07 -15.04 -0.18
C GLY A 268 4.21 -16.53 0.12
N PHE A 269 3.12 -17.26 -0.14
CA PHE A 269 3.05 -18.72 -0.13
C PHE A 269 2.42 -19.24 -1.44
N GLU A 270 3.19 -19.92 -2.29
CA GLU A 270 2.74 -20.33 -3.63
C GLU A 270 1.63 -21.39 -3.59
N ARG A 271 1.73 -22.33 -2.63
CA ARG A 271 0.78 -23.44 -2.49
C ARG A 271 -0.24 -23.16 -1.39
N ALA A 272 -1.43 -23.74 -1.49
CA ALA A 272 -2.39 -23.77 -0.38
C ALA A 272 -1.84 -24.59 0.80
N ALA A 273 -2.30 -24.28 2.02
CA ALA A 273 -2.08 -25.12 3.20
C ALA A 273 -2.84 -26.45 3.08
#